data_AF-A0A532E343-F1
#
_entry.id   AF-A0A532E343-F1
#
_cell.length_a   1.000
_cell.length_b   1.000
_cell.length_c   1.000
_cell.angle_alpha   90.00
_cell.angle_beta   90.00
_cell.angle_gamma   90.00
#
_symmetry.space_group_name_H-M   'P 1'
#
loop_
_entity.id
_entity.type
_entity.pdbx_description
1 polymer ?
#
loop_
_entity_poly.entity_id
_entity_poly.type
_entity_poly.pdbx_seq_one_letter_code
_entity_poly.pdbx_strand_id
1 'polypeptide(L)'
;MQFDAALAAQAAFEEAESELGSDWETAADLEATFSSNAGSTAREAYEELLSLATRYPQAHSFQAFCIYITWQQVTEQTIAHHFQTGLRLSESYLASRDGKEQQHLEYVTELLESFRAGLGLDEEDDIVVEFRKDTPKGGD
;
A
#
# COMPACT_ATOMS: atom_id res chain seq x y z
N MET A 1 -12.14 -0.15 -12.80
CA MET A 1 -12.98 -0.27 -11.58
C MET A 1 -12.67 0.96 -10.74
N GLN A 2 -13.61 1.56 -10.01
CA GLN A 2 -13.24 2.65 -9.09
C GLN A 2 -12.77 1.99 -7.80
N PHE A 3 -11.45 1.99 -7.57
CA PHE A 3 -10.87 1.44 -6.35
C PHE A 3 -11.29 2.30 -5.15
N ASP A 4 -11.82 1.66 -4.11
CA ASP A 4 -12.14 2.27 -2.82
C ASP A 4 -11.37 1.51 -1.74
N ALA A 5 -10.38 2.19 -1.14
CA ALA A 5 -9.49 1.56 -0.18
C ALA A 5 -10.16 1.18 1.14
N ALA A 6 -11.25 1.85 1.52
CA ALA A 6 -12.00 1.51 2.73
C ALA A 6 -12.78 0.21 2.53
N LEU A 7 -13.51 0.13 1.42
CA LEU A 7 -14.27 -1.07 1.09
C LEU A 7 -13.35 -2.27 0.81
N ALA A 8 -12.24 -2.05 0.10
CA ALA A 8 -11.26 -3.10 -0.18
C ALA A 8 -10.56 -3.60 1.10
N ALA A 9 -10.24 -2.70 2.05
CA ALA A 9 -9.71 -3.07 3.36
C ALA A 9 -10.69 -3.96 4.13
N GLN A 10 -11.96 -3.54 4.22
CA GLN A 10 -12.98 -4.30 4.94
C GLN A 10 -13.10 -5.74 4.39
N ALA A 11 -13.27 -5.88 3.06
CA ALA A 11 -13.42 -7.19 2.44
C ALA A 11 -12.19 -8.09 2.65
N ALA A 12 -10.99 -7.54 2.44
CA ALA A 12 -9.74 -8.28 2.66
C ALA A 12 -9.55 -8.71 4.13
N PHE A 13 -10.02 -7.89 5.07
CA PHE A 13 -9.95 -8.21 6.49
C PHE A 13 -10.91 -9.34 6.89
N GLU A 14 -12.13 -9.35 6.32
CA GLU A 14 -13.08 -10.45 6.53
C GLU A 14 -12.53 -11.79 6.01
N GLU A 15 -11.85 -11.78 4.86
CA GLU A 15 -11.21 -12.99 4.31
C GLU A 15 -10.02 -13.48 5.16
N ALA A 16 -9.30 -12.54 5.78
CA ALA A 16 -8.11 -12.81 6.58
C ALA A 16 -8.38 -13.59 7.88
N GLU A 17 -9.64 -13.69 8.34
CA GLU A 17 -10.01 -14.46 9.53
C GLU A 17 -9.45 -15.89 9.49
N SER A 18 -9.60 -16.53 8.33
CA SER A 18 -9.13 -17.90 8.12
C SER A 18 -7.60 -18.04 8.09
N GLU A 19 -6.88 -16.94 7.83
CA GLU A 19 -5.43 -16.91 7.66
C GLU A 19 -4.69 -16.63 8.99
N LEU A 20 -5.33 -15.90 9.91
CA LEU A 20 -4.68 -15.39 11.13
C LEU A 20 -4.76 -16.35 12.33
N GLY A 21 -5.72 -17.27 12.33
CA GLY A 21 -5.85 -18.29 13.38
C GLY A 21 -5.94 -17.67 14.78
N SER A 22 -4.98 -17.96 15.66
CA SER A 22 -5.01 -17.47 17.04
C SER A 22 -4.83 -15.97 17.21
N ASP A 23 -4.22 -15.29 16.23
CA ASP A 23 -4.01 -13.84 16.31
C ASP A 23 -5.20 -13.05 15.72
N TRP A 24 -6.27 -13.73 15.26
CA TRP A 24 -7.47 -13.09 14.70
C TRP A 24 -8.12 -12.10 15.66
N GLU A 25 -8.37 -12.50 16.91
CA GLU A 25 -9.02 -11.61 17.90
C GLU A 25 -8.18 -10.33 18.11
N THR A 26 -6.86 -10.48 18.17
CA THR A 26 -5.94 -9.33 18.27
C THR A 26 -6.02 -8.44 17.03
N ALA A 27 -6.04 -9.01 15.83
CA ALA A 27 -6.17 -8.25 14.60
C ALA A 27 -7.50 -7.48 14.55
N ALA A 28 -8.59 -8.11 14.99
CA ALA A 28 -9.93 -7.51 14.98
C ALA A 28 -10.04 -6.34 15.97
N ASP A 29 -9.46 -6.47 17.18
CA ASP A 29 -9.40 -5.37 18.14
C ASP A 29 -8.58 -4.18 17.62
N LEU A 30 -7.46 -4.46 16.94
CA LEU A 30 -6.61 -3.44 16.33
C LEU A 30 -7.31 -2.76 15.15
N GLU A 31 -7.98 -3.52 14.27
CA GLU A 31 -8.75 -2.98 13.15
C GLU A 31 -9.89 -2.08 13.67
N ALA A 32 -10.65 -2.53 14.67
CA ALA A 32 -11.72 -1.73 15.26
C ALA A 32 -11.20 -0.45 15.89
N THR A 33 -10.03 -0.51 16.53
CA THR A 33 -9.33 0.67 17.08
C THR A 33 -8.90 1.61 15.97
N PHE A 34 -8.31 1.09 14.90
CA PHE A 34 -7.89 1.85 13.73
C PHE A 34 -9.08 2.58 13.07
N SER A 35 -10.18 1.87 12.82
CA SER A 35 -11.34 2.40 12.08
C SER A 35 -12.20 3.39 12.89
N SER A 36 -12.22 3.26 14.23
CA SER A 36 -13.05 4.08 15.11
C SER A 36 -12.33 5.27 15.74
N ASN A 37 -11.03 5.43 15.51
CA ASN A 37 -10.22 6.51 16.09
C ASN A 37 -9.52 7.34 15.01
N ALA A 38 -8.86 8.40 15.44
CA ALA A 38 -8.02 9.25 14.59
C ALA A 38 -6.74 9.64 15.34
N GLY A 39 -5.76 10.18 14.63
CA GLY A 39 -4.52 10.67 15.24
C GLY A 39 -3.66 9.55 15.81
N SER A 40 -3.07 9.75 17.00
CA SER A 40 -2.08 8.81 17.55
C SER A 40 -2.65 7.41 17.80
N THR A 41 -3.88 7.31 18.32
CA THR A 41 -4.50 6.01 18.62
C THR A 41 -4.70 5.17 17.37
N ALA A 42 -5.21 5.76 16.28
CA ALA A 42 -5.37 5.06 15.01
C ALA A 42 -4.01 4.69 14.40
N ARG A 43 -3.03 5.60 14.51
CA ARG A 43 -1.67 5.35 14.05
C ARG A 43 -1.02 4.17 14.78
N GLU A 44 -1.13 4.11 16.11
CA GLU A 44 -0.56 3.02 16.91
C GLU A 44 -1.19 1.68 16.52
N ALA A 45 -2.52 1.63 16.37
CA ALA A 45 -3.20 0.42 15.91
C ALA A 45 -2.76 -0.01 14.50
N TYR A 46 -2.61 0.95 13.57
CA TYR A 46 -2.05 0.71 12.24
C TYR A 46 -0.62 0.14 12.30
N GLU A 47 0.25 0.70 13.12
CA GLU A 47 1.63 0.24 13.28
C GLU A 47 1.67 -1.20 13.87
N GLU A 48 0.77 -1.51 14.81
CA GLU A 48 0.64 -2.87 15.36
C GLU A 48 0.08 -3.87 14.35
N LEU A 49 -0.88 -3.49 13.50
CA LEU A 49 -1.38 -4.33 12.40
C LEU A 49 -0.25 -4.68 11.41
N LEU A 50 0.56 -3.69 11.03
CA LEU A 50 1.74 -3.92 10.17
C LEU A 50 2.75 -4.85 10.84
N SER A 51 2.99 -4.68 12.14
CA SER A 51 3.86 -5.56 12.93
C SER A 51 3.34 -7.00 12.95
N LEU A 52 2.03 -7.17 13.16
CA LEU A 52 1.36 -8.47 13.11
C LEU A 52 1.54 -9.13 11.74
N ALA A 53 1.38 -8.38 10.65
CA ALA A 53 1.52 -8.91 9.28
C ALA A 53 2.89 -9.54 9.01
N THR A 54 3.96 -9.09 9.69
CA THR A 54 5.30 -9.70 9.55
C THR A 54 5.35 -11.17 9.99
N ARG A 55 4.45 -11.58 10.90
CA ARG A 55 4.33 -12.98 11.37
C ARG A 55 3.59 -13.88 10.38
N TYR A 56 2.83 -13.28 9.46
CA TYR A 56 1.92 -13.98 8.54
C TYR A 56 2.22 -13.65 7.06
N PRO A 57 3.41 -13.95 6.53
CA PRO A 57 3.77 -13.63 5.14
C PRO A 57 2.92 -14.36 4.09
N GLN A 58 2.21 -15.42 4.50
CA GLN A 58 1.32 -16.22 3.64
C GLN A 58 -0.17 -15.90 3.85
N ALA A 59 -0.52 -14.99 4.76
CA ALA A 59 -1.90 -14.51 4.91
C ALA A 59 -2.17 -13.46 3.82
N HIS A 60 -2.52 -13.90 2.63
CA HIS A 60 -2.58 -13.07 1.44
C HIS A 60 -3.66 -11.98 1.54
N SER A 61 -4.83 -12.29 2.09
CA SER A 61 -5.87 -11.30 2.30
C SER A 61 -5.46 -10.32 3.41
N PHE A 62 -4.79 -10.79 4.48
CA PHE A 62 -4.26 -9.89 5.51
C PHE A 62 -3.15 -8.95 5.00
N GLN A 63 -2.25 -9.45 4.16
CA GLN A 63 -1.22 -8.61 3.53
C GLN A 63 -1.85 -7.55 2.61
N ALA A 64 -2.88 -7.91 1.83
CA ALA A 64 -3.62 -6.96 0.99
C ALA A 64 -4.34 -5.91 1.85
N PHE A 65 -5.00 -6.32 2.93
CA PHE A 65 -5.59 -5.42 3.92
C PHE A 65 -4.57 -4.38 4.43
N CYS A 66 -3.38 -4.82 4.84
CA CYS A 66 -2.32 -3.93 5.31
C CYS A 66 -1.93 -2.87 4.26
N ILE A 67 -1.88 -3.24 2.97
CA ILE A 67 -1.59 -2.29 1.88
C ILE A 67 -2.73 -1.26 1.75
N TYR A 68 -3.98 -1.70 1.83
CA TYR A 68 -5.15 -0.83 1.69
C TYR A 68 -5.24 0.20 2.82
N ILE A 69 -5.04 -0.21 4.08
CA ILE A 69 -5.02 0.73 5.20
C ILE A 69 -3.80 1.67 5.15
N THR A 70 -2.66 1.24 4.57
CA THR A 70 -1.55 2.16 4.29
C THR A 70 -1.94 3.24 3.29
N TRP A 71 -2.74 2.93 2.27
CA TRP A 71 -3.28 3.96 1.37
C TRP A 71 -4.23 4.91 2.11
N GLN A 72 -5.08 4.41 2.99
CA GLN A 72 -5.93 5.28 3.83
C GLN A 72 -5.07 6.24 4.68
N GLN A 73 -3.95 5.77 5.24
CA GLN A 73 -2.99 6.63 5.97
C GLN A 73 -2.34 7.69 5.08
N VAL A 74 -2.02 7.37 3.81
CA VAL A 74 -1.57 8.37 2.83
C VAL A 74 -2.62 9.47 2.62
N THR A 75 -3.91 9.09 2.54
CA THR A 75 -5.00 10.06 2.34
C THR A 75 -5.29 10.90 3.58
N GLU A 76 -5.06 10.37 4.78
CA GLU A 76 -5.19 11.12 6.03
C GLU A 76 -3.99 12.06 6.24
N GLN A 77 -2.78 11.54 6.06
CA GLN A 77 -1.52 12.23 6.28
C GLN A 77 -0.58 11.97 5.10
N THR A 78 -0.57 12.89 4.15
CA THR A 78 0.22 12.77 2.92
C THR A 78 1.70 13.05 3.16
N ILE A 79 2.38 12.10 3.83
CA ILE A 79 3.81 12.16 4.15
C ILE A 79 4.57 11.01 3.48
N ALA A 80 5.83 11.28 3.11
CA ALA A 80 6.68 10.33 2.38
C ALA A 80 6.81 8.95 3.05
N HIS A 81 6.74 8.89 4.38
CA HIS A 81 6.86 7.65 5.13
C HIS A 81 5.75 6.63 4.80
N HIS A 82 4.50 7.07 4.62
CA HIS A 82 3.40 6.17 4.27
C HIS A 82 3.54 5.66 2.84
N PHE A 83 3.94 6.53 1.91
CA PHE A 83 4.24 6.11 0.54
C PHE A 83 5.37 5.08 0.46
N GLN A 84 6.48 5.30 1.18
CA GLN A 84 7.59 4.34 1.23
C GLN A 84 7.19 2.99 1.85
N THR A 85 6.29 3.02 2.84
CA THR A 85 5.76 1.79 3.44
C THR A 85 4.86 1.05 2.45
N GLY A 86 3.93 1.75 1.80
CA GLY A 86 3.05 1.19 0.79
C GLY A 86 3.80 0.60 -0.40
N LEU A 87 4.83 1.30 -0.88
CA LEU A 87 5.73 0.81 -1.94
C LEU A 87 6.34 -0.54 -1.56
N ARG A 88 6.99 -0.63 -0.38
CA ARG A 88 7.65 -1.87 0.06
C ARG A 88 6.67 -3.03 0.26
N LEU A 89 5.51 -2.77 0.86
CA LEU A 89 4.48 -3.79 1.07
C LEU A 89 3.95 -4.31 -0.28
N SER A 90 3.66 -3.40 -1.22
CA SER A 90 3.14 -3.75 -2.54
C SER A 90 4.16 -4.54 -3.36
N GLU A 91 5.44 -4.15 -3.36
CA GLU A 91 6.51 -4.88 -4.06
C GLU A 91 6.69 -6.29 -3.48
N SER A 92 6.70 -6.42 -2.15
CA SER A 92 6.76 -7.72 -1.48
C SER A 92 5.55 -8.59 -1.81
N TYR A 93 4.35 -7.99 -1.83
CA TYR A 93 3.12 -8.69 -2.18
C TYR A 93 3.11 -9.13 -3.64
N LEU A 94 3.58 -8.32 -4.57
CA LEU A 94 3.55 -8.65 -6.01
C LEU A 94 4.72 -9.54 -6.46
N ALA A 95 5.72 -9.79 -5.60
CA ALA A 95 6.86 -10.65 -5.92
C ALA A 95 6.48 -12.10 -6.28
N SER A 96 5.30 -12.56 -5.85
CA SER A 96 4.70 -13.84 -6.25
C SER A 96 3.20 -13.68 -6.44
N ARG A 97 2.61 -14.40 -7.39
CA ARG A 97 1.16 -14.42 -7.64
C ARG A 97 0.46 -15.67 -7.06
N ASP A 98 1.24 -16.63 -6.58
CA ASP A 98 0.71 -17.90 -6.09
C ASP A 98 -0.21 -17.69 -4.88
N GLY A 99 -1.35 -18.38 -4.85
CA GLY A 99 -2.32 -18.33 -3.76
C GLY A 99 -3.16 -17.04 -3.63
N LYS A 100 -2.90 -16.01 -4.45
CA LYS A 100 -3.54 -14.69 -4.33
C LYS A 100 -4.76 -14.56 -5.22
N GLU A 101 -5.80 -13.92 -4.67
CA GLU A 101 -6.97 -13.52 -5.44
C GLU A 101 -6.61 -12.51 -6.54
N GLN A 102 -7.18 -12.70 -7.72
CA GLN A 102 -6.89 -11.83 -8.88
C GLN A 102 -7.29 -10.38 -8.60
N GLN A 103 -8.36 -10.15 -7.83
CA GLN A 103 -8.80 -8.80 -7.46
C GLN A 103 -7.74 -8.07 -6.61
N HIS A 104 -7.15 -8.74 -5.61
CA HIS A 104 -6.08 -8.12 -4.80
C HIS A 104 -4.85 -7.79 -5.65
N LEU A 105 -4.49 -8.67 -6.59
CA LEU A 105 -3.38 -8.39 -7.50
C LEU A 105 -3.63 -7.14 -8.36
N GLU A 106 -4.85 -6.93 -8.85
CA GLU A 106 -5.21 -5.74 -9.63
C GLU A 106 -5.15 -4.48 -8.78
N TYR A 107 -5.78 -4.48 -7.60
CA TYR A 107 -5.81 -3.32 -6.71
C TYR A 107 -4.43 -2.96 -6.15
N VAL A 108 -3.63 -3.95 -5.74
CA VAL A 108 -2.26 -3.70 -5.25
C VAL A 108 -1.35 -3.21 -6.38
N THR A 109 -1.59 -3.62 -7.64
CA THR A 109 -0.85 -3.07 -8.79
C THR A 109 -1.16 -1.58 -8.98
N GLU A 110 -2.43 -1.19 -8.95
CA GLU A 110 -2.86 0.22 -9.08
C GLU A 110 -2.31 1.08 -7.92
N LEU A 111 -2.31 0.53 -6.70
CA LEU A 111 -1.72 1.19 -5.54
C LEU A 111 -0.20 1.32 -5.61
N LEU A 112 0.50 0.34 -6.15
CA LEU A 112 1.95 0.41 -6.35
C LEU A 112 2.32 1.61 -7.21
N GLU A 113 1.62 1.81 -8.34
CA GLU A 113 1.82 2.96 -9.22
C GLU A 113 1.53 4.28 -8.46
N SER A 114 0.43 4.30 -7.69
CA SER A 114 0.07 5.47 -6.87
C SER A 114 1.13 5.79 -5.80
N PHE A 115 1.72 4.76 -5.17
CA PHE A 115 2.80 4.96 -4.19
C PHE A 115 4.08 5.48 -4.83
N ARG A 116 4.43 5.01 -6.04
CA ARG A 116 5.59 5.49 -6.80
C ARG A 116 5.42 6.94 -7.25
N ALA A 117 4.25 7.27 -7.80
CA ALA A 117 3.91 8.64 -8.18
C ALA A 117 3.98 9.60 -6.98
N GLY A 118 3.45 9.19 -5.82
CA GLY A 118 3.54 9.98 -4.58
C GLY A 118 4.95 10.22 -4.05
N LEU A 119 5.94 9.43 -4.49
CA LEU A 119 7.37 9.61 -4.19
C LEU A 119 8.14 10.30 -5.31
N GLY A 120 7.50 10.65 -6.43
CA GLY A 120 8.17 11.21 -7.62
C GLY A 120 9.05 10.20 -8.37
N LEU A 121 8.81 8.90 -8.21
CA LEU A 121 9.59 7.84 -8.87
C LEU A 121 9.13 7.51 -10.29
N ASP A 122 7.98 8.07 -10.71
CA ASP A 122 7.45 7.93 -12.07
C ASP A 122 8.09 8.92 -13.06
N GLU A 123 8.83 9.93 -12.58
CA GLU A 123 9.37 11.03 -13.41
C GLU A 123 10.77 10.77 -14.02
N GLU A 124 11.36 9.57 -13.89
CA GLU A 124 12.73 9.31 -14.35
C GLU A 124 12.89 9.08 -15.88
N ASP A 125 11.84 9.15 -16.71
CA ASP A 125 11.96 8.92 -18.16
C ASP A 125 11.78 10.17 -19.08
N ASP A 126 11.28 11.32 -18.60
CA ASP A 126 11.00 12.48 -19.49
C ASP A 126 12.00 13.64 -19.41
N ILE A 127 12.80 13.76 -18.33
CA ILE A 127 13.67 14.96 -18.12
C ILE A 127 14.99 14.90 -18.92
N VAL A 128 15.31 13.77 -19.60
CA VAL A 128 16.57 13.62 -20.35
C VAL A 128 16.47 14.04 -21.83
N VAL A 129 15.27 14.24 -22.38
CA VAL A 129 15.10 14.53 -23.83
C VAL A 129 15.05 16.04 -24.15
N GLU A 130 14.55 16.88 -23.24
CA GLU A 130 14.37 18.33 -23.51
C GLU A 130 15.66 19.18 -23.34
N PHE A 131 16.74 18.67 -22.75
CA PHE A 131 18.00 19.42 -22.62
C PHE A 131 18.99 19.24 -23.78
N ARG A 132 18.67 18.43 -24.80
CA ARG A 132 19.53 18.23 -25.99
C ARG A 132 19.10 18.98 -27.25
N LYS A 133 18.02 19.78 -27.21
CA LYS A 133 17.61 20.60 -28.37
C LYS A 133 18.16 22.02 -28.42
N ASP A 134 18.81 22.49 -27.36
CA ASP A 134 19.30 23.89 -27.27
C ASP A 134 20.83 24.01 -27.36
N THR A 135 21.48 23.20 -28.20
CA THR A 135 22.83 23.53 -28.67
C THR A 135 22.74 24.18 -30.05
N PRO A 136 22.80 25.53 -30.15
CA PRO A 136 22.89 26.17 -31.44
C PRO A 136 24.24 25.80 -32.09
N LYS A 137 24.18 25.11 -33.23
CA LYS A 137 25.31 25.03 -34.16
C LYS A 137 25.38 26.37 -34.92
N GLY A 138 25.99 27.39 -34.32
CA GLY A 138 26.63 28.47 -35.08
C GLY A 138 28.04 28.02 -35.45
N GLY A 139 28.55 28.10 -36.68
CA GLY A 139 28.09 28.85 -37.84
C GLY A 139 28.80 30.19 -37.96
N ASP A 140 30.15 30.19 -38.06
CA ASP A 140 30.96 30.77 -39.14
C ASP A 140 32.42 30.30 -38.99
#